data_AF-A0A5M3WP97-F1
#
_entry.id   AF-A0A5M3WP97-F1
#
_cell.length_a   1.000
_cell.length_b   1.000
_cell.length_c   1.000
_cell.angle_alpha   90.00
_cell.angle_beta   90.00
_cell.angle_gamma   90.00
#
_symmetry.space_group_name_H-M   'P 1'
#
loop_
_entity.id
_entity.type
_entity.pdbx_description
1 polymer ?
#
loop_
_entity_poly.entity_id
_entity_poly.type
_entity_poly.pdbx_seq_one_letter_code
_entity_poly.pdbx_strand_id
1 'polypeptide(L)'
;MAGEAQSSGLRFFVDRGLGSRIVPEMLRAEGWQLETMDERYGKSDSQRIPDTQWIEEATLNGDVIMCKDLRIAHNELEAQVVYMSAARVFGLSNRQITGPEMARSFLSHEPAIIAAARADGPYVMAVHLTHKLRRISLNYPPDIR
;
A
#
# COMPACT_ATOMS: atom_id res chain seq x y z
N MET A 1 -3.30 9.10 -23.19
CA MET A 1 -1.89 8.70 -22.95
C MET A 1 -1.93 7.63 -21.89
N ALA A 2 -1.18 6.53 -22.04
CA ALA A 2 -1.07 5.52 -20.98
C ALA A 2 -0.50 6.16 -19.71
N GLY A 3 -1.08 5.88 -18.53
CA GLY A 3 -0.58 6.37 -17.25
C GLY A 3 0.84 5.86 -16.95
N GLU A 4 1.57 6.55 -16.08
CA GLU A 4 2.90 6.12 -15.63
C GLU A 4 2.84 4.75 -14.94
N ALA A 5 1.75 4.49 -14.21
CA ALA A 5 1.50 3.20 -13.58
C ALA A 5 1.49 2.05 -14.60
N GLN A 6 0.83 2.24 -15.74
CA GLN A 6 0.73 1.21 -16.79
C GLN A 6 2.09 0.84 -17.38
N SER A 7 2.99 1.83 -17.53
CA SER A 7 4.32 1.63 -18.12
C SER A 7 5.41 1.30 -17.10
N SER A 8 5.11 1.40 -15.80
CA SER A 8 6.10 1.20 -14.72
C SER A 8 6.55 -0.26 -14.55
N GLY A 9 5.73 -1.23 -14.94
CA GLY A 9 5.93 -2.65 -14.64
C GLY A 9 5.73 -3.02 -13.16
N LEU A 10 5.30 -2.08 -12.31
CA LEU A 10 5.02 -2.32 -10.91
C LEU A 10 3.68 -3.02 -10.72
N ARG A 11 3.63 -3.94 -9.76
CA ARG A 11 2.41 -4.56 -9.27
C ARG A 11 2.08 -4.02 -7.88
N PHE A 12 0.82 -3.72 -7.65
CA PHE A 12 0.34 -3.20 -6.37
C PHE A 12 -0.50 -4.26 -5.63
N PHE A 13 -0.36 -4.30 -4.32
CA PHE A 13 -1.19 -5.14 -3.45
C PHE A 13 -2.11 -4.27 -2.60
N VAL A 14 -3.43 -4.52 -2.70
CA VAL A 14 -4.46 -3.71 -2.03
C VAL A 14 -4.96 -4.42 -0.78
N ASP A 15 -4.67 -3.81 0.37
CA ASP A 15 -5.18 -4.17 1.70
C ASP A 15 -6.72 -4.21 1.76
N ARG A 16 -7.24 -5.10 2.60
CA ARG A 16 -8.68 -5.24 2.90
C ARG A 16 -9.33 -3.93 3.33
N GLY A 17 -8.60 -3.04 4.02
CA GLY A 17 -9.13 -1.76 4.46
C GLY A 17 -9.58 -0.84 3.31
N LEU A 18 -8.96 -0.96 2.14
CA LEU A 18 -9.32 -0.19 0.94
C LEU A 18 -10.52 -0.79 0.17
N GLY A 19 -10.96 -1.99 0.58
CA GLY A 19 -12.03 -2.74 -0.08
C GLY A 19 -11.60 -3.38 -1.41
N SER A 20 -12.46 -4.24 -1.95
CA SER A 20 -12.16 -5.06 -3.14
C SER A 20 -12.87 -4.62 -4.43
N ARG A 21 -13.55 -3.46 -4.42
CA ARG A 21 -14.32 -2.96 -5.58
C ARG A 21 -13.93 -1.54 -5.97
N ILE A 22 -14.46 -0.53 -5.29
CA ILE A 22 -14.36 0.89 -5.70
C ILE A 22 -12.91 1.33 -5.92
N VAL A 23 -12.02 1.13 -4.94
CA VAL A 23 -10.61 1.55 -5.05
C VAL A 23 -9.88 0.74 -6.14
N PRO A 24 -9.90 -0.60 -6.13
CA PRO A 24 -9.33 -1.42 -7.20
C PRO A 24 -9.82 -1.08 -8.61
N GLU A 25 -11.14 -0.93 -8.79
CA GLU A 25 -11.77 -0.65 -10.09
C GLU A 25 -11.33 0.71 -10.64
N MET A 26 -11.31 1.75 -9.81
CA MET A 26 -10.87 3.08 -10.22
C MET A 26 -9.38 3.12 -10.59
N LEU A 27 -8.51 2.46 -9.80
CA LEU A 27 -7.08 2.40 -10.12
C LEU A 27 -6.82 1.60 -11.41
N ARG A 28 -7.53 0.48 -11.60
CA ARG A 28 -7.45 -0.31 -12.84
C ARG A 28 -7.93 0.46 -14.06
N ALA A 29 -8.96 1.29 -13.93
CA ALA A 29 -9.43 2.15 -15.00
C ALA A 29 -8.36 3.15 -15.48
N GLU A 30 -7.44 3.55 -14.58
CA GLU A 30 -6.28 4.40 -14.88
C GLU A 30 -5.01 3.58 -15.24
N GLY A 31 -5.14 2.26 -15.44
CA GLY A 31 -4.08 1.40 -15.94
C GLY A 31 -3.13 0.82 -14.88
N TRP A 32 -3.48 0.94 -13.59
CA TRP A 32 -2.69 0.34 -12.52
C TRP A 32 -2.83 -1.19 -12.51
N GLN A 33 -1.70 -1.90 -12.38
CA GLN A 33 -1.69 -3.35 -12.20
C GLN A 33 -1.73 -3.68 -10.72
N LEU A 34 -2.83 -4.29 -10.25
CA LEU A 34 -3.00 -4.57 -8.84
C LEU A 34 -3.78 -5.86 -8.57
N GLU A 35 -3.53 -6.43 -7.40
CA GLU A 35 -4.27 -7.55 -6.82
C GLU A 35 -4.76 -7.18 -5.43
N THR A 36 -6.01 -7.53 -5.12
CA THR A 36 -6.63 -7.32 -3.81
C THR A 36 -6.44 -8.53 -2.91
N MET A 37 -6.58 -8.33 -1.60
CA MET A 37 -6.62 -9.47 -0.65
C MET A 37 -7.67 -10.52 -1.02
N ASP A 38 -8.86 -10.11 -1.46
CA ASP A 38 -9.95 -11.03 -1.83
C ASP A 38 -9.63 -11.85 -3.08
N GLU A 39 -8.87 -11.30 -4.02
CA GLU A 39 -8.41 -12.02 -5.21
C GLU A 39 -7.29 -13.00 -4.87
N ARG A 40 -6.35 -12.60 -4.02
CA ARG A 40 -5.20 -13.43 -3.63
C ARG A 40 -5.58 -14.62 -2.73
N TYR A 41 -6.40 -14.36 -1.71
CA TYR A 41 -6.72 -15.36 -0.69
C TYR A 41 -8.15 -15.90 -0.78
N GLY A 42 -8.98 -15.31 -1.64
CA GLY A 42 -10.42 -15.59 -1.67
C GLY A 42 -11.17 -14.83 -0.57
N LYS A 43 -12.40 -14.40 -0.90
CA LYS A 43 -13.26 -13.57 0.00
C LYS A 43 -13.50 -14.18 1.38
N SER A 44 -13.53 -15.50 1.48
CA SER A 44 -13.81 -16.21 2.73
C SER A 44 -12.61 -16.23 3.67
N ASP A 45 -11.41 -16.36 3.13
CA ASP A 45 -10.16 -16.51 3.89
C ASP A 45 -9.42 -15.19 4.05
N SER A 46 -9.65 -14.21 3.17
CA SER A 46 -8.99 -12.91 3.21
C SER A 46 -9.12 -12.19 4.55
N GLN A 47 -10.21 -12.42 5.29
CA GLN A 47 -10.45 -11.85 6.63
C GLN A 47 -9.67 -12.55 7.76
N ARG A 48 -9.18 -13.77 7.52
CA ARG A 48 -8.46 -14.59 8.51
C ARG A 48 -6.94 -14.47 8.39
N ILE A 49 -6.43 -14.03 7.24
CA ILE A 49 -4.99 -13.87 7.02
C ILE A 49 -4.45 -12.76 7.96
N PRO A 50 -3.50 -13.06 8.85
CA PRO A 50 -2.90 -12.04 9.71
C PRO A 50 -2.18 -10.95 8.93
N ASP A 51 -2.11 -9.74 9.49
CA ASP A 51 -1.45 -8.63 8.79
C ASP A 51 0.04 -8.88 8.55
N THR A 52 0.72 -9.47 9.52
CA THR A 52 2.11 -9.91 9.39
C THR A 52 2.32 -10.86 8.21
N GLN A 53 1.40 -11.80 7.97
CA GLN A 53 1.52 -12.79 6.90
C GLN A 53 1.38 -12.13 5.53
N TRP A 54 0.30 -11.37 5.28
CA TRP A 54 0.08 -10.85 3.94
C TRP A 54 1.08 -9.75 3.56
N ILE A 55 1.61 -8.98 4.53
CA ILE A 55 2.66 -7.98 4.28
C ILE A 55 3.92 -8.68 3.77
N GLU A 56 4.34 -9.76 4.44
CA GLU A 56 5.50 -10.55 4.04
C GLU A 56 5.30 -11.16 2.66
N GLU A 57 4.18 -11.86 2.43
CA GLU A 57 3.90 -12.53 1.15
C GLU A 57 3.80 -11.54 -0.02
N ALA A 58 3.12 -10.40 0.15
CA ALA A 58 3.05 -9.37 -0.88
C ALA A 58 4.45 -8.82 -1.21
N THR A 59 5.27 -8.60 -0.18
CA THR A 59 6.63 -8.08 -0.37
C THR A 59 7.53 -9.10 -1.08
N LEU A 60 7.46 -10.38 -0.70
CA LEU A 60 8.19 -11.47 -1.37
C LEU A 60 7.79 -11.64 -2.84
N ASN A 61 6.53 -11.35 -3.18
CA ASN A 61 6.05 -11.32 -4.57
C ASN A 61 6.49 -10.06 -5.36
N GLY A 62 7.23 -9.15 -4.73
CA GLY A 62 7.67 -7.90 -5.34
C GLY A 62 6.58 -6.85 -5.48
N ASP A 63 5.44 -7.00 -4.79
CA ASP A 63 4.36 -6.03 -4.84
C ASP A 63 4.74 -4.74 -4.09
N VAL A 64 4.07 -3.65 -4.47
CA VAL A 64 4.03 -2.38 -3.74
C VAL A 64 2.73 -2.33 -2.96
N ILE A 65 2.79 -2.21 -1.64
CA ILE A 65 1.63 -2.33 -0.77
C ILE A 65 0.87 -1.01 -0.68
N MET A 66 -0.45 -1.07 -0.79
CA MET A 66 -1.38 0.04 -0.56
C MET A 66 -2.30 -0.30 0.61
N CYS A 67 -2.35 0.55 1.64
CA CYS A 67 -3.15 0.31 2.84
C CYS A 67 -4.05 1.49 3.24
N LYS A 68 -5.13 1.18 3.99
CA LYS A 68 -6.09 2.19 4.42
C LYS A 68 -5.50 3.19 5.41
N ASP A 69 -4.57 2.78 6.25
CA ASP A 69 -4.03 3.65 7.28
C ASP A 69 -2.59 3.34 7.67
N LEU A 70 -2.00 4.28 8.40
CA LEU A 70 -0.59 4.27 8.78
C LEU A 70 -0.31 3.42 10.02
N ARG A 71 -1.29 2.69 10.56
CA ARG A 71 -1.09 1.82 11.73
C ARG A 71 -0.04 0.74 11.46
N ILE A 72 0.12 0.33 10.20
CA ILE A 72 1.17 -0.58 9.73
C ILE A 72 2.59 -0.13 10.07
N ALA A 73 2.82 1.18 10.21
CA ALA A 73 4.12 1.71 10.63
C ALA A 73 4.31 1.72 12.15
N HIS A 74 3.23 1.61 12.93
CA HIS A 74 3.22 1.85 14.37
C HIS A 74 2.96 0.59 15.20
N ASN A 75 2.17 -0.35 14.68
CA ASN A 75 2.04 -1.67 15.28
C ASN A 75 3.39 -2.37 15.22
N GLU A 76 3.90 -2.81 16.37
CA GLU A 76 5.24 -3.38 16.51
C GLU A 76 5.48 -4.58 15.58
N LEU A 77 4.53 -5.53 15.53
CA LEU A 77 4.67 -6.73 14.70
C LEU A 77 4.60 -6.40 13.21
N GLU A 78 3.70 -5.50 12.82
CA GLU A 78 3.57 -5.08 11.41
C GLU A 78 4.78 -4.26 10.96
N ALA A 79 5.24 -3.32 11.80
CA ALA A 79 6.43 -2.49 11.53
C ALA A 79 7.69 -3.35 11.43
N GLN A 80 7.82 -4.37 12.29
CA GLN A 80 8.88 -5.36 12.19
C GLN A 80 8.82 -6.10 10.86
N VAL A 81 7.65 -6.60 10.44
CA VAL A 81 7.55 -7.30 9.14
C VAL A 81 7.86 -6.37 7.98
N VAL A 82 7.35 -5.13 7.98
CA VAL A 82 7.68 -4.13 6.95
C VAL A 82 9.18 -3.92 6.86
N TYR A 83 9.86 -3.78 8.01
CA TYR A 83 11.30 -3.59 8.06
C TYR A 83 12.06 -4.81 7.55
N MET A 84 11.75 -5.99 8.09
CA MET A 84 12.49 -7.23 7.83
C MET A 84 12.30 -7.76 6.40
N SER A 85 11.14 -7.51 5.80
CA SER A 85 10.86 -7.89 4.40
C SER A 85 11.29 -6.82 3.38
N ALA A 86 11.76 -5.65 3.82
CA ALA A 86 12.02 -4.49 2.96
C ALA A 86 10.77 -4.01 2.21
N ALA A 87 9.60 -4.03 2.86
CA ALA A 87 8.34 -3.66 2.23
C ALA A 87 8.28 -2.19 1.81
N ARG A 88 7.63 -1.95 0.67
CA ARG A 88 7.37 -0.62 0.10
C ARG A 88 5.89 -0.32 0.26
N VAL A 89 5.54 0.57 1.19
CA VAL A 89 4.15 0.77 1.61
C VAL A 89 3.69 2.20 1.37
N PHE A 90 2.47 2.36 0.84
CA PHE A 90 1.75 3.63 0.70
C PHE A 90 0.42 3.55 1.44
N GLY A 91 0.28 4.31 2.52
CA GLY A 91 -0.92 4.30 3.38
C GLY A 91 -1.63 5.64 3.42
N LEU A 92 -2.97 5.65 3.49
CA LEU A 92 -3.72 6.91 3.58
C LEU A 92 -3.58 7.52 4.97
N SER A 93 -3.38 8.84 5.05
CA SER A 93 -3.27 9.54 6.32
C SER A 93 -4.63 9.90 6.93
N ASN A 94 -5.72 9.88 6.14
CA ASN A 94 -7.08 10.18 6.61
C ASN A 94 -7.96 8.93 6.52
N ARG A 95 -8.48 8.47 7.66
CA ARG A 95 -9.29 7.24 7.79
C ARG A 95 -10.78 7.47 7.54
N GLN A 96 -11.23 8.72 7.46
CA GLN A 96 -12.65 9.11 7.40
C GLN A 96 -13.08 9.53 5.98
N ILE A 97 -12.39 9.05 4.95
CA ILE A 97 -12.70 9.34 3.55
C ILE A 97 -13.40 8.15 2.89
N THR A 98 -14.21 8.44 1.88
CA THR A 98 -14.97 7.47 1.09
C THR A 98 -14.07 6.70 0.12
N GLY A 99 -14.50 5.53 -0.35
CA GLY A 99 -13.76 4.74 -1.37
C GLY A 99 -13.31 5.56 -2.59
N PRO A 100 -14.16 6.39 -3.21
CA PRO A 100 -13.73 7.26 -4.30
C PRO A 100 -12.69 8.32 -3.91
N GLU A 101 -12.71 8.80 -2.67
CA GLU A 101 -11.69 9.74 -2.16
C GLU A 101 -10.36 9.04 -1.85
N MET A 102 -10.42 7.78 -1.37
CA MET A 102 -9.23 6.93 -1.23
C MET A 102 -8.55 6.75 -2.57
N ALA A 103 -9.29 6.32 -3.61
CA ALA A 103 -8.75 6.15 -4.96
C ALA A 103 -8.15 7.45 -5.51
N ARG A 104 -8.88 8.57 -5.39
CA ARG A 104 -8.39 9.90 -5.82
C ARG A 104 -7.09 10.32 -5.12
N SER A 105 -6.89 9.94 -3.86
CA SER A 105 -5.67 10.27 -3.13
C SER A 105 -4.44 9.57 -3.73
N PHE A 106 -4.58 8.33 -4.17
CA PHE A 106 -3.51 7.60 -4.85
C PHE A 106 -3.30 8.10 -6.28
N LEU A 107 -4.38 8.29 -7.05
CA LEU A 107 -4.32 8.78 -8.42
C LEU A 107 -3.69 10.17 -8.52
N SER A 108 -4.00 11.09 -7.59
CA SER A 108 -3.38 12.42 -7.56
C SER A 108 -1.87 12.40 -7.30
N HIS A 109 -1.35 11.26 -6.81
CA HIS A 109 0.05 11.05 -6.49
C HIS A 109 0.73 10.02 -7.39
N GLU A 110 0.12 9.60 -8.50
CA GLU A 110 0.64 8.54 -9.36
C GLU A 110 2.15 8.70 -9.70
N PRO A 111 2.61 9.84 -10.26
CA PRO A 111 4.04 9.98 -10.60
C PRO A 111 4.96 9.87 -9.38
N ALA A 112 4.52 10.42 -8.23
CA ALA A 112 5.31 10.40 -7.01
C ALA A 112 5.37 9.00 -6.38
N ILE A 113 4.27 8.24 -6.45
CA ILE A 113 4.20 6.85 -5.98
C ILE A 113 5.11 5.98 -6.85
N ILE A 114 5.00 6.10 -8.18
CA ILE A 114 5.82 5.31 -9.12
C ILE A 114 7.30 5.62 -8.96
N ALA A 115 7.67 6.90 -8.82
CA ALA A 115 9.06 7.29 -8.58
C ALA A 115 9.59 6.71 -7.25
N ALA A 116 8.82 6.81 -6.16
CA ALA A 116 9.24 6.27 -4.86
C ALA A 116 9.30 4.74 -4.86
N ALA A 117 8.37 4.06 -5.54
CA ALA A 117 8.30 2.60 -5.66
C ALA A 117 9.50 1.95 -6.36
N ARG A 118 10.29 2.73 -7.10
CA ARG A 118 11.55 2.26 -7.71
C ARG A 118 12.71 2.17 -6.72
N ALA A 119 12.62 2.83 -5.57
CA ALA A 119 13.60 2.69 -4.51
C ALA A 119 13.36 1.42 -3.70
N ASP A 120 14.43 0.85 -3.17
CA ASP A 120 14.34 -0.28 -2.25
C ASP A 120 13.68 0.15 -0.93
N GLY A 121 12.92 -0.77 -0.34
CA GLY A 121 12.41 -0.60 1.02
C GLY A 121 13.48 -0.82 2.09
N PRO A 122 13.13 -0.76 3.38
CA PRO A 122 11.78 -0.56 3.90
C PRO A 122 11.38 0.91 3.95
N TYR A 123 10.10 1.18 3.67
CA TYR A 123 9.50 2.49 3.96
C TYR A 123 7.97 2.43 4.02
N VAL A 124 7.42 3.40 4.75
CA VAL A 124 5.99 3.73 4.69
C VAL A 124 5.85 5.20 4.28
N MET A 125 5.10 5.44 3.21
CA MET A 125 4.75 6.78 2.74
C MET A 125 3.28 7.06 3.05
N ALA A 126 3.02 8.17 3.72
CA ALA A 126 1.68 8.70 3.89
C ALA A 126 1.22 9.38 2.61
N VAL A 127 0.04 8.98 2.15
CA VAL A 127 -0.69 9.54 1.02
C VAL A 127 -1.85 10.36 1.56
N HIS A 128 -1.98 11.58 1.04
CA HIS A 128 -3.09 12.48 1.34
C HIS A 128 -3.58 13.09 0.04
N LEU A 129 -4.84 13.52 -0.04
CA LEU A 129 -5.39 14.07 -1.29
C LEU A 129 -4.63 15.32 -1.76
N THR A 130 -4.26 16.22 -0.83
CA THR A 130 -3.73 17.56 -1.13
C THR A 130 -2.30 17.80 -0.66
N HIS A 131 -1.72 16.88 0.11
CA HIS A 131 -0.36 17.05 0.65
C HIS A 131 0.57 16.07 -0.04
N LYS A 132 1.81 16.50 -0.27
CA LYS A 132 2.87 15.65 -0.81
C LYS A 132 3.04 14.39 0.02
N LEU A 133 3.54 13.33 -0.63
CA LEU A 133 3.95 12.11 0.05
C LEU A 133 4.89 12.44 1.21
N ARG A 134 4.63 11.83 2.36
CA ARG A 134 5.41 12.05 3.58
C ARG A 134 5.88 10.72 4.14
N ARG A 135 7.19 10.56 4.32
CA ARG A 135 7.75 9.37 4.97
C ARG A 135 7.30 9.29 6.43
N ILE A 136 6.92 8.10 6.86
CA ILE A 136 6.55 7.76 8.24
C ILE A 136 7.66 6.95 8.87
N SER A 137 7.99 7.28 10.12
CA SER A 137 8.92 6.50 10.92
C SER A 137 8.29 5.15 11.28
N LEU A 138 9.03 4.07 11.03
CA LEU A 138 8.66 2.74 11.48
C LEU A 138 8.94 2.61 12.97
N ASN A 139 8.04 1.96 13.70
CA ASN A 139 8.24 1.54 15.08
C ASN A 139 9.12 0.27 15.16
N TYR A 140 10.09 0.16 14.26
CA TYR A 140 11.10 -0.89 14.20
C TYR A 140 12.29 -0.44 13.32
N PRO A 141 13.54 -0.82 13.64
CA PRO A 141 13.95 -1.47 14.89
C PRO A 141 13.67 -0.56 16.09
N PRO A 142 13.41 -1.12 17.28
CA PRO A 142 13.37 -0.30 18.48
C PRO A 142 14.69 0.45 18.59
N ASP A 143 14.66 1.71 19.04
CA ASP A 143 15.87 2.53 19.23
C ASP A 143 16.93 1.70 19.97
N ILE A 144 17.97 1.28 19.25
CA ILE A 144 19.14 0.63 19.83
C ILE A 144 19.93 1.77 20.47
N ARG A 145 19.59 2.10 21.71
CA ARG A 145 20.41 2.97 22.56
C ARG A 145 21.53 2.19 23.21
#